data_AF-A0A1T4ZN26-F1
#
_entry.id   AF-A0A1T4ZN26-F1
#
_cell.length_a   1.000
_cell.length_b   1.000
_cell.length_c   1.000
_cell.angle_alpha   90.00
_cell.angle_beta   90.00
_cell.angle_gamma   90.00
#
_symmetry.space_group_name_H-M   'P 1'
#
loop_
_entity.id
_entity.type
_entity.pdbx_description
1 polymer ?
#
loop_
_entity_poly.entity_id
_entity_poly.type
_entity_poly.pdbx_seq_one_letter_code
_entity_poly.pdbx_strand_id
1 'polypeptide(L)'
;MLWANRKQTQSVTFTEDAADQTLLDAIEKELSQAKYQTFSNLCKQALWQFLLLSKSEPTPPPPPPEIPNLNPPQVLPVLPNLQPLEERLSEIHNKLTDLEKKVIVDDGTKTEKLETQFHQLTEQVSQLQTSINQKLAQLATGLETVKSQPVIIMESKPPQPEPEPETVSPSPEAMAEADPLLKRLGSLLDDF
;
A
#
# COMPACT_ATOMS: atom_id res chain seq x y z
N MET A 1 -15.21 -14.70 20.69
CA MET A 1 -14.72 -14.27 22.03
C MET A 1 -13.98 -12.95 21.85
N LEU A 2 -14.46 -11.90 22.49
CA LEU A 2 -13.94 -10.53 22.38
C LEU A 2 -12.64 -10.41 23.19
N TRP A 3 -11.48 -10.34 22.54
CA TRP A 3 -10.25 -9.93 23.23
C TRP A 3 -10.33 -8.44 23.53
N ALA A 4 -10.82 -8.10 24.73
CA ALA A 4 -10.65 -6.76 25.27
C ALA A 4 -9.17 -6.57 25.62
N ASN A 5 -8.38 -6.06 24.67
CA ASN A 5 -7.02 -5.58 24.92
C ASN A 5 -7.12 -4.30 25.78
N ARG A 6 -7.33 -4.46 27.08
CA ARG A 6 -7.21 -3.36 28.03
C ARG A 6 -5.73 -3.06 28.19
N LYS A 7 -5.21 -2.16 27.36
CA LYS A 7 -3.89 -1.55 27.58
C LYS A 7 -3.97 -0.84 28.93
N GLN A 8 -3.39 -1.43 29.98
CA GLN A 8 -3.19 -0.73 31.24
C GLN A 8 -2.24 0.44 30.95
N THR A 9 -2.81 1.64 30.82
CA THR A 9 -2.02 2.87 30.74
C THR A 9 -1.57 3.20 32.16
N GLN A 10 -0.34 2.79 32.49
CA GLN A 10 0.33 3.32 33.67
C GLN A 10 0.72 4.76 33.36
N SER A 11 0.31 5.69 34.22
CA SER A 11 0.69 7.09 34.13
C SER A 11 1.53 7.44 35.34
N VAL A 12 2.56 8.25 35.10
CA VAL A 12 3.43 8.82 36.13
C VAL A 12 3.26 10.32 36.02
N THR A 13 3.00 10.97 37.15
CA THR A 13 2.82 12.42 37.24
C THR A 13 3.97 13.01 38.04
N PHE A 14 4.58 14.06 37.50
CA PHE A 14 5.56 14.86 38.23
C PHE A 14 4.85 15.79 39.20
N THR A 15 5.45 16.00 40.36
CA THR A 15 4.94 16.88 41.41
C THR A 15 5.76 18.18 41.47
N GLU A 16 5.33 19.13 42.30
CA GLU A 16 6.07 20.37 42.59
C GLU A 16 7.24 20.13 43.57
N ASP A 17 7.57 18.87 43.85
CA ASP A 17 8.72 18.54 44.68
C ASP A 17 10.04 19.01 44.03
N ALA A 18 10.97 19.45 44.87
CA ALA A 18 12.25 19.98 44.42
C ALA A 18 13.05 18.97 43.58
N ALA A 19 12.94 17.67 43.87
CA ALA A 19 13.61 16.62 43.11
C ALA A 19 13.00 16.48 41.70
N ASP A 20 11.67 16.48 41.60
CA ASP A 20 10.95 16.37 40.32
C ASP A 20 11.23 17.59 39.43
N GLN A 21 11.23 18.80 40.01
CA GLN A 21 11.55 20.04 39.27
C GLN A 21 13.00 20.05 38.78
N THR A 22 13.95 19.59 39.61
CA THR A 22 15.36 19.47 39.21
C THR A 22 15.52 18.49 38.05
N LEU A 23 14.79 17.37 38.07
CA LEU A 23 14.79 16.39 36.98
C LEU A 23 14.21 16.98 35.69
N LEU A 24 13.09 17.69 35.77
CA LEU A 24 12.46 18.34 34.62
C LEU A 24 13.37 19.41 34.00
N ASP A 25 14.02 20.24 34.81
CA ASP A 25 14.98 21.25 34.34
C ASP A 25 16.19 20.59 33.65
N ALA A 26 16.71 19.50 34.21
CA ALA A 26 17.78 18.73 33.57
C ALA A 26 17.35 18.11 32.22
N ILE A 27 16.12 17.59 32.13
CA ILE A 27 15.54 17.07 30.89
C ILE A 27 15.41 18.18 29.85
N GLU A 28 14.85 19.33 30.23
CA GLU A 28 14.66 20.48 29.33
C GLU A 28 16.00 21.00 28.81
N LYS A 29 16.99 21.11 29.69
CA LYS A 29 18.36 21.49 29.33
C LYS A 29 19.01 20.51 28.34
N GLU A 30 18.79 19.21 28.49
CA GLU A 30 19.36 18.20 27.59
C GLU A 30 18.59 18.11 26.26
N LEU A 31 17.27 18.32 26.27
CA LEU A 31 16.46 18.42 25.06
C LEU A 31 16.80 19.67 24.24
N SER A 32 17.11 20.79 24.91
CA SER A 32 17.56 22.02 24.28
C SER A 32 18.87 21.87 23.51
N GLN A 33 19.69 20.87 23.86
CA GLN A 33 20.94 20.56 23.16
C GLN A 33 20.72 19.80 21.84
N ALA A 34 19.47 19.50 21.47
CA ALA A 34 19.06 18.80 20.23
C ALA A 34 19.73 17.43 19.97
N LYS A 35 20.46 16.89 20.95
CA LYS A 35 21.08 15.54 20.90
C LYS A 35 20.03 14.45 20.84
N TYR A 36 18.92 14.64 21.55
CA TYR A 36 17.81 13.71 21.62
C TYR A 36 16.56 14.45 21.15
N GLN A 37 16.23 14.33 19.86
CA GLN A 37 15.16 15.10 19.21
C GLN A 37 13.80 15.04 19.92
N THR A 38 13.55 14.02 20.74
CA THR A 38 12.32 13.87 21.52
C THR A 38 12.63 13.38 22.92
N PHE A 39 11.77 13.71 23.88
CA PHE A 39 11.80 13.17 25.24
C PHE A 39 11.81 11.63 25.25
N SER A 40 11.02 11.00 24.37
CA SER A 40 11.00 9.54 24.25
C SER A 40 12.38 8.96 23.89
N ASN A 41 13.12 9.61 22.99
CA ASN A 41 14.46 9.16 22.61
C ASN A 41 15.47 9.38 23.74
N LEU A 42 15.39 10.51 24.45
CA LEU A 42 16.21 10.76 25.64
C LEU A 42 15.98 9.68 26.69
N CYS A 43 14.73 9.37 27.02
CA CYS A 43 14.40 8.33 28.00
C CYS A 43 14.90 6.96 27.57
N LYS A 44 14.76 6.59 26.29
CA LYS A 44 15.28 5.30 25.79
C LYS A 44 16.79 5.21 25.95
N GLN A 45 17.51 6.28 25.62
CA GLN A 45 18.96 6.32 25.75
C GLN A 45 19.40 6.30 27.22
N ALA A 46 18.76 7.08 28.08
CA ALA A 46 19.04 7.05 29.52
C ALA A 46 18.78 5.67 30.13
N LEU A 47 17.68 5.02 29.77
CA LEU A 47 17.36 3.65 30.20
C LEU A 47 18.39 2.64 29.68
N TRP A 48 18.84 2.77 28.43
CA TRP A 48 19.91 1.95 27.89
C TRP A 48 21.20 2.14 28.67
N GLN A 49 21.63 3.37 28.90
CA GLN A 49 22.83 3.68 29.68
C GLN A 49 22.72 3.10 31.10
N PHE A 50 21.60 3.33 31.78
CA PHE A 50 21.38 2.81 33.13
C PHE A 50 21.47 1.28 33.17
N LEU A 51 20.73 0.59 32.30
CA LEU A 51 20.71 -0.89 32.28
C LEU A 51 22.06 -1.50 31.87
N LEU A 52 22.81 -0.85 30.98
CA LEU A 52 24.11 -1.34 30.51
C LEU A 52 25.24 -1.04 31.51
N LEU A 53 25.24 0.13 32.16
CA LEU A 53 26.28 0.52 33.13
C LEU A 53 26.04 -0.09 34.53
N SER A 54 24.80 -0.33 34.96
CA SER A 54 24.51 -0.99 36.25
C SER A 54 24.92 -2.46 36.29
N LYS A 55 25.34 -3.05 35.16
CA LYS A 55 25.92 -4.40 35.13
C LYS A 55 27.41 -4.41 35.53
N SER A 56 28.06 -3.25 35.56
CA SER A 56 29.47 -3.09 35.89
C SER A 56 29.65 -2.22 37.13
N GLU A 57 29.22 -2.69 38.30
CA GLU A 57 29.65 -2.12 39.57
C GLU A 57 30.66 -3.06 40.24
N PRO A 58 31.97 -2.76 40.17
CA PRO A 58 32.92 -3.23 41.15
C PRO A 58 32.75 -2.39 42.42
N THR A 59 32.47 -3.07 43.53
CA THR A 59 32.44 -2.60 44.91
C THR A 59 33.51 -1.53 45.21
N PRO A 60 33.18 -0.42 45.91
CA PRO A 60 34.19 0.57 46.29
C PRO A 60 35.04 0.05 47.46
N PRO A 61 36.39 0.11 47.39
CA PRO A 61 37.23 0.01 48.58
C PRO A 61 37.36 1.37 49.30
N PRO A 62 37.68 1.38 50.62
CA PRO A 62 37.65 2.56 51.49
C PRO A 62 38.79 3.58 51.20
N PRO A 63 38.71 4.83 51.72
CA PRO A 63 39.69 5.89 51.42
C PRO A 63 40.94 5.79 52.36
N PRO A 64 42.00 6.62 52.21
CA PRO A 64 43.32 6.30 51.64
C PRO A 64 44.45 6.27 52.71
N PRO A 65 45.72 6.00 52.32
CA PRO A 65 46.69 7.09 52.42
C PRO A 65 47.61 7.26 51.20
N GLU A 66 48.15 8.47 51.11
CA GLU A 66 48.91 9.12 50.03
C GLU A 66 50.17 8.37 49.57
N ILE A 67 50.37 8.22 48.24
CA ILE A 67 51.68 8.35 47.58
C ILE A 67 51.45 8.80 46.10
N PRO A 68 52.09 9.87 45.61
CA PRO A 68 51.96 10.33 44.23
C PRO A 68 52.95 9.58 43.32
N ASN A 69 52.46 8.75 42.40
CA ASN A 69 53.30 8.30 41.28
C ASN A 69 52.50 8.12 39.98
N LEU A 70 52.97 8.84 38.97
CA LEU A 70 52.47 8.92 37.61
C LEU A 70 52.65 7.57 36.91
N ASN A 71 51.56 6.85 36.69
CA ASN A 71 51.48 5.88 35.60
C ASN A 71 50.01 5.64 35.24
N PRO A 72 49.58 5.77 33.98
CA PRO A 72 48.26 5.32 33.55
C PRO A 72 48.30 3.83 33.20
N PRO A 73 47.70 2.91 33.99
CA PRO A 73 47.35 1.60 33.47
C PRO A 73 46.14 1.75 32.53
N GLN A 74 46.38 1.66 31.23
CA GLN A 74 45.34 1.40 30.24
C GLN A 74 44.77 0.00 30.48
N VAL A 75 43.73 -0.11 31.30
CA VAL A 75 42.92 -1.32 31.38
C VAL A 75 41.78 -1.14 30.38
N LEU A 76 41.97 -1.68 29.18
CA LEU A 76 40.88 -1.93 28.24
C LEU A 76 39.79 -2.74 28.97
N PRO A 77 38.51 -2.33 28.93
CA PRO A 77 37.43 -3.17 29.43
C PRO A 77 37.33 -4.40 28.53
N VAL A 78 37.62 -5.58 29.07
CA VAL A 78 37.29 -6.85 28.43
C VAL A 78 35.77 -6.90 28.31
N LEU A 79 35.30 -6.80 27.06
CA LEU A 79 33.90 -6.88 26.69
C LEU A 79 33.31 -8.24 27.16
N PRO A 80 32.15 -8.28 27.83
CA PRO A 80 31.48 -9.55 28.09
C PRO A 80 31.14 -10.22 26.76
N ASN A 81 31.33 -11.53 26.66
CA ASN A 81 31.18 -12.35 25.46
C ASN A 81 29.89 -12.01 24.66
N LEU A 82 30.03 -11.17 23.61
CA LEU A 82 28.95 -10.78 22.70
C LEU A 82 28.79 -11.75 21.51
N GLN A 83 29.59 -12.81 21.43
CA GLN A 83 29.59 -13.72 20.27
C GLN A 83 28.19 -14.30 19.98
N PRO A 84 27.40 -14.75 20.97
CA PRO A 84 26.05 -15.26 20.70
C PRO A 84 25.09 -14.18 20.17
N LEU A 85 25.30 -12.92 20.54
CA LEU A 85 24.50 -11.80 20.06
C LEU A 85 24.86 -11.45 18.62
N GLU A 86 26.16 -11.46 18.29
CA GLU A 86 26.68 -11.24 16.96
C GLU A 86 26.20 -12.32 15.98
N GLU A 87 26.27 -13.60 16.37
CA GLU A 87 25.71 -14.71 15.60
C GLU A 87 24.21 -14.52 15.31
N ARG A 88 23.44 -14.11 16.33
CA ARG A 88 22.01 -13.86 16.19
C ARG A 88 21.70 -12.65 15.32
N LEU A 89 22.56 -11.62 15.32
CA LEU A 89 22.46 -10.48 14.41
C LEU A 89 22.78 -10.90 12.97
N SER A 90 23.82 -11.70 12.75
CA SER A 90 24.13 -12.25 11.43
C SER A 90 23.01 -13.14 10.90
N GLU A 91 22.40 -13.98 11.74
CA GLU A 91 21.27 -14.81 11.35
C GLU A 91 20.05 -13.97 10.95
N ILE A 92 19.73 -12.93 11.72
CA ILE A 92 18.64 -11.99 11.38
C ILE A 92 18.94 -11.24 10.10
N HIS A 93 20.19 -10.77 9.90
CA HIS A 93 20.60 -10.10 8.67
C HIS A 93 20.40 -11.03 7.47
N ASN A 94 20.87 -12.27 7.57
CA ASN A 94 20.72 -13.26 6.51
C ASN A 94 19.23 -13.54 6.20
N LYS A 95 18.40 -13.65 7.23
CA LYS A 95 16.93 -13.81 7.09
C LYS A 95 16.29 -12.59 6.42
N LEU A 96 16.73 -11.38 6.76
CA LEU A 96 16.24 -10.15 6.15
C LEU A 96 16.61 -10.11 4.66
N THR A 97 17.86 -10.40 4.32
CA THR A 97 18.32 -10.45 2.93
C THR A 97 17.60 -11.52 2.11
N ASP A 98 17.30 -12.68 2.69
CA ASP A 98 16.51 -13.73 2.03
C ASP A 98 15.07 -13.28 1.77
N LEU A 99 14.44 -12.65 2.77
CA LEU A 99 13.09 -12.09 2.64
C LEU A 99 13.05 -10.96 1.61
N GLU A 100 14.02 -10.04 1.60
CA GLU A 100 14.13 -8.97 0.62
C GLU A 100 14.20 -9.54 -0.80
N LYS A 101 15.07 -10.54 -1.03
CA LYS A 101 15.16 -11.22 -2.33
C LYS A 101 13.86 -11.89 -2.72
N LYS A 102 13.21 -12.59 -1.79
CA LYS A 102 11.94 -13.27 -2.04
C LYS A 102 10.83 -12.28 -2.42
N VAL A 103 10.76 -11.13 -1.74
CA VAL A 103 9.78 -10.08 -2.06
C VAL A 103 10.07 -9.47 -3.43
N ILE A 104 11.32 -9.15 -3.74
CA ILE A 104 11.70 -8.60 -5.05
C ILE A 104 11.31 -9.56 -6.19
N VAL A 105 11.55 -10.87 -6.01
CA VAL A 105 11.20 -11.88 -7.01
C VAL A 105 9.68 -12.06 -7.12
N ASP A 106 8.98 -12.22 -6.00
CA ASP A 106 7.53 -12.46 -5.99
C ASP A 106 6.76 -11.25 -6.56
N ASP A 107 7.08 -10.04 -6.11
CA ASP A 107 6.46 -8.81 -6.64
C ASP A 107 6.89 -8.53 -8.09
N GLY A 108 8.13 -8.86 -8.47
CA GLY A 108 8.59 -8.80 -9.86
C GLY A 108 7.75 -9.67 -10.78
N THR A 109 7.59 -10.95 -10.45
CA THR A 109 6.80 -11.90 -11.27
C THR A 109 5.31 -11.52 -11.36
N LYS A 110 4.74 -11.01 -10.26
CA LYS A 110 3.35 -10.49 -10.25
C LYS A 110 3.21 -9.27 -11.14
N THR A 111 4.19 -8.37 -11.11
CA THR A 111 4.22 -7.16 -11.93
C THR A 111 4.34 -7.51 -13.42
N GLU A 112 5.26 -8.41 -13.78
CA GLU A 112 5.42 -8.89 -15.17
C GLU A 112 4.15 -9.55 -15.71
N LYS A 113 3.45 -10.33 -14.86
CA LYS A 113 2.17 -10.93 -15.23
C LYS A 113 1.09 -9.87 -15.49
N LEU A 114 0.97 -8.86 -14.63
CA LEU A 114 0.02 -7.75 -14.82
C LEU A 114 0.37 -6.93 -16.06
N GLU A 115 1.65 -6.68 -16.30
CA GLU A 115 2.13 -5.98 -17.47
C GLU A 115 1.79 -6.74 -18.75
N THR A 116 1.97 -8.06 -18.77
CA THR A 116 1.59 -8.92 -19.90
C THR A 116 0.09 -8.87 -20.17
N GLN A 117 -0.74 -8.94 -19.12
CA GLN A 117 -2.20 -8.83 -19.25
C GLN A 117 -2.62 -7.45 -19.77
N PHE A 118 -1.98 -6.38 -19.31
CA PHE A 118 -2.25 -5.03 -19.78
C PHE A 118 -1.88 -4.83 -21.25
N HIS A 119 -0.73 -5.36 -21.67
CA HIS A 119 -0.31 -5.36 -23.07
C HIS A 119 -1.32 -6.11 -23.94
N GLN A 120 -1.72 -7.31 -23.53
CA GLN A 120 -2.71 -8.10 -24.26
C GLN A 120 -4.06 -7.39 -24.39
N LEU A 121 -4.53 -6.74 -23.32
CA LEU A 121 -5.78 -5.97 -23.37
C LEU A 121 -5.65 -4.75 -24.30
N THR A 122 -4.50 -4.08 -24.26
CA THR A 122 -4.21 -2.93 -25.14
C THR A 122 -4.23 -3.35 -26.61
N GLU A 123 -3.64 -4.50 -26.94
CA GLU A 123 -3.69 -5.07 -28.29
C GLU A 123 -5.12 -5.41 -28.72
N GLN A 124 -5.93 -6.01 -27.85
CA GLN A 124 -7.33 -6.32 -28.15
C GLN A 124 -8.15 -5.06 -28.42
N VAL A 125 -7.98 -4.02 -27.62
CA VAL A 125 -8.67 -2.73 -27.81
C VAL A 125 -8.22 -2.07 -29.12
N SER A 126 -6.92 -2.10 -29.43
CA SER A 126 -6.38 -1.58 -30.69
C SER A 126 -6.94 -2.31 -31.93
N GLN A 127 -7.02 -3.64 -31.86
CA GLN A 127 -7.63 -4.45 -32.92
C GLN A 127 -9.12 -4.15 -33.08
N LEU A 128 -9.86 -4.02 -31.97
CA LEU A 128 -11.27 -3.66 -32.01
C LEU A 128 -11.48 -2.27 -32.62
N GLN A 129 -10.69 -1.28 -32.21
CA GLN A 129 -10.71 0.07 -32.77
C GLN A 129 -10.44 0.05 -34.27
N THR A 130 -9.45 -0.73 -34.71
CA THR A 130 -9.13 -0.90 -36.14
C THR A 130 -10.29 -1.55 -36.90
N SER A 131 -10.91 -2.59 -36.33
CA SER A 131 -12.07 -3.28 -36.92
C SER A 131 -13.28 -2.35 -37.05
N ILE A 132 -13.56 -1.54 -36.02
CA ILE A 132 -14.64 -0.54 -36.05
C ILE A 132 -14.36 0.51 -37.13
N ASN A 133 -13.14 1.05 -37.19
CA ASN A 133 -12.75 2.03 -38.21
C ASN A 133 -12.88 1.46 -39.62
N GLN A 134 -12.49 0.19 -39.84
CA GLN A 134 -12.67 -0.48 -41.12
C GLN A 134 -14.14 -0.65 -41.50
N LYS A 135 -15.00 -1.09 -40.56
CA LYS A 135 -16.44 -1.22 -40.81
C LYS A 135 -17.09 0.14 -41.10
N LEU A 136 -16.71 1.19 -40.40
CA LEU A 136 -17.19 2.55 -40.68
C LEU A 136 -16.75 3.05 -42.06
N ALA A 137 -15.50 2.81 -42.45
CA ALA A 137 -15.00 3.16 -43.78
C ALA A 137 -15.73 2.40 -44.91
N GLN A 138 -16.08 1.14 -44.67
CA GLN A 138 -16.89 0.32 -45.59
C GLN A 138 -18.33 0.85 -45.72
N LEU A 139 -18.95 1.26 -44.61
CA LEU A 139 -20.29 1.87 -44.65
C LEU A 139 -20.29 3.21 -45.37
N ALA A 140 -19.27 4.04 -45.16
CA ALA A 140 -19.14 5.33 -45.85
C ALA A 140 -19.00 5.15 -47.37
N THR A 141 -18.19 4.19 -47.82
CA THR A 141 -18.04 3.89 -49.27
C THR A 141 -19.29 3.22 -49.86
N GLY A 142 -19.99 2.37 -49.10
CA GLY A 142 -21.28 1.80 -49.50
C GLY A 142 -22.37 2.86 -49.73
N LEU A 143 -22.42 3.90 -48.88
CA LEU A 143 -23.43 4.97 -49.00
C LEU A 143 -23.20 5.89 -50.21
N GLU A 144 -21.94 6.17 -50.56
CA GLU A 144 -21.60 6.94 -51.77
C GLU A 144 -21.89 6.18 -53.08
N THR A 145 -21.93 4.85 -53.04
CA THR A 145 -22.26 4.01 -54.21
C THR A 145 -23.77 3.99 -54.53
N VAL A 146 -24.64 4.30 -53.56
CA VAL A 146 -26.10 4.38 -53.78
C VAL A 146 -26.55 5.77 -54.28
N LYS A 147 -25.71 6.81 -54.12
CA LYS A 147 -26.03 8.19 -54.54
C LYS A 147 -25.76 8.48 -56.03
N SER A 148 -25.36 7.47 -56.81
CA SER A 148 -25.12 7.61 -58.26
C SER A 148 -26.06 6.72 -59.07
N GLN A 149 -27.37 6.91 -58.94
CA GLN A 149 -28.34 6.47 -59.96
C GLN A 149 -28.97 7.70 -60.64
N PRO A 150 -28.85 7.81 -61.99
CA PRO A 150 -29.43 8.93 -62.71
C PRO A 150 -30.96 8.81 -62.78
N VAL A 151 -31.61 9.92 -62.49
CA VAL A 151 -33.03 10.20 -62.71
C VAL A 151 -33.38 9.96 -64.19
N ILE A 152 -34.30 9.03 -64.46
CA ILE A 152 -35.08 9.03 -65.71
C ILE A 152 -36.54 9.30 -65.34
N ILE A 153 -36.98 10.48 -65.75
CA ILE A 153 -38.36 10.95 -65.77
C ILE A 153 -39.06 10.29 -66.97
N MET A 154 -40.10 9.49 -66.73
CA MET A 154 -41.22 9.20 -67.64
C MET A 154 -42.44 8.93 -66.75
N GLU A 155 -43.29 9.91 -66.48
CA GLU A 155 -44.46 10.30 -67.27
C GLU A 155 -45.71 9.42 -67.02
N SER A 156 -46.67 10.02 -66.29
CA SER A 156 -48.15 9.89 -66.39
C SER A 156 -48.87 8.56 -66.08
N LYS A 157 -49.58 8.52 -64.92
CA LYS A 157 -51.08 8.51 -64.80
C LYS A 157 -51.61 7.94 -63.44
N PRO A 158 -52.53 8.64 -62.72
CA PRO A 158 -53.24 8.16 -61.50
C PRO A 158 -54.67 7.61 -61.81
N PRO A 159 -55.29 6.75 -60.96
CA PRO A 159 -56.10 7.16 -59.76
C PRO A 159 -56.08 6.16 -58.55
N GLN A 160 -55.97 6.60 -57.27
CA GLN A 160 -57.01 6.83 -56.21
C GLN A 160 -57.88 5.59 -55.82
N PRO A 161 -58.46 5.42 -54.58
CA PRO A 161 -58.29 6.05 -53.24
C PRO A 161 -58.06 5.06 -52.06
N GLU A 162 -57.74 5.63 -50.89
CA GLU A 162 -57.76 5.10 -49.50
C GLU A 162 -59.11 4.48 -49.06
N PRO A 163 -59.16 3.64 -48.00
CA PRO A 163 -59.34 4.19 -46.64
C PRO A 163 -58.52 3.51 -45.52
N GLU A 164 -58.39 4.27 -44.42
CA GLU A 164 -57.75 4.05 -43.11
C GLU A 164 -58.35 2.86 -42.26
N PRO A 165 -58.18 2.80 -40.92
CA PRO A 165 -57.07 2.21 -40.16
C PRO A 165 -57.56 1.10 -39.19
N GLU A 166 -56.93 -0.07 -39.13
CA GLU A 166 -57.31 -1.07 -38.12
C GLU A 166 -56.16 -1.49 -37.19
N THR A 167 -56.44 -1.22 -35.93
CA THR A 167 -55.72 -1.47 -34.71
C THR A 167 -55.57 -2.99 -34.50
N VAL A 168 -54.35 -3.51 -34.60
CA VAL A 168 -54.02 -4.85 -34.07
C VAL A 168 -52.88 -4.71 -33.09
N SER A 169 -53.25 -4.71 -31.81
CA SER A 169 -52.36 -4.91 -30.68
C SER A 169 -51.63 -6.26 -30.82
N PRO A 170 -50.30 -6.34 -30.70
CA PRO A 170 -49.63 -7.58 -30.39
C PRO A 170 -49.18 -7.60 -28.91
N SER A 171 -49.58 -8.69 -28.26
CA SER A 171 -49.03 -9.36 -27.07
C SER A 171 -47.78 -8.77 -26.37
N PRO A 172 -47.74 -8.73 -25.02
CA PRO A 172 -46.55 -8.38 -24.25
C PRO A 172 -45.57 -9.57 -24.18
N GLU A 173 -45.00 -10.00 -25.30
CA GLU A 173 -44.02 -11.10 -25.32
C GLU A 173 -42.73 -10.78 -26.09
N ALA A 174 -42.53 -9.52 -26.49
CA ALA A 174 -41.33 -9.07 -27.21
C ALA A 174 -40.40 -8.21 -26.34
N MET A 175 -40.07 -8.65 -25.12
CA MET A 175 -39.07 -7.99 -24.27
C MET A 175 -38.30 -9.03 -23.44
N ALA A 176 -37.66 -10.00 -24.10
CA ALA A 176 -36.71 -10.88 -23.42
C ALA A 176 -35.51 -11.22 -24.30
N GLU A 177 -35.01 -10.24 -25.05
CA GLU A 177 -33.58 -10.24 -25.38
C GLU A 177 -32.83 -9.83 -24.09
N ALA A 178 -32.79 -10.78 -23.16
CA ALA A 178 -32.03 -10.62 -21.93
C ALA A 178 -30.56 -10.57 -22.30
N ASP A 179 -30.02 -9.35 -22.29
CA ASP A 179 -28.60 -9.04 -22.40
C ASP A 179 -27.80 -10.09 -21.60
N PRO A 180 -26.84 -10.80 -22.24
CA PRO A 180 -26.06 -11.82 -21.55
C PRO A 180 -25.35 -11.29 -20.30
N LEU A 181 -25.09 -9.98 -20.23
CA LEU A 181 -24.54 -9.32 -19.04
C LEU A 181 -25.56 -9.24 -17.90
N LEU A 182 -26.81 -8.90 -18.20
CA LEU A 182 -27.89 -8.83 -17.20
C LEU A 182 -28.21 -10.21 -16.62
N LYS A 183 -28.14 -11.28 -17.43
CA LYS A 183 -28.29 -12.66 -16.93
C LYS A 183 -27.20 -13.03 -15.92
N ARG A 184 -25.96 -12.61 -16.16
CA ARG A 184 -24.85 -12.90 -15.25
C ARG A 184 -24.93 -12.11 -13.96
N LEU A 185 -25.40 -10.87 -14.02
CA LEU A 185 -25.62 -10.03 -12.84
C LEU A 185 -26.81 -10.51 -12.01
N GLY A 186 -27.89 -10.94 -12.67
CA GLY A 186 -29.06 -11.53 -12.00
C GLY A 186 -28.69 -12.78 -11.20
N SER A 187 -27.88 -13.67 -11.77
CA SER A 187 -27.39 -14.88 -11.08
C SER A 187 -26.50 -14.59 -9.86
N LEU A 188 -25.90 -13.40 -9.76
CA LEU A 188 -25.03 -13.03 -8.64
C LEU A 188 -25.81 -12.34 -7.51
N LEU A 189 -26.94 -11.70 -7.84
CA LEU A 189 -27.81 -11.04 -6.88
C LEU A 189 -28.75 -12.01 -6.15
N ASP A 190 -29.07 -13.15 -6.76
CA ASP A 190 -29.92 -14.19 -6.17
C ASP A 190 -29.19 -15.06 -5.11
N ASP A 191 -27.87 -14.86 -4.95
CA ASP A 191 -26.97 -15.62 -4.07
C ASP A 191 -26.62 -14.86 -2.77
N PHE A 192 -27.35 -13.78 -2.45
CA PHE A 192 -27.26 -12.98 -1.20
C PHE A 192 -28.58 -12.99 -0.43
#